data_AF-A0A7J8EXF6-F1
#
_entry.id   AF-A0A7J8EXF6-F1
#
_cell.length_a   1.000
_cell.length_b   1.000
_cell.length_c   1.000
_cell.angle_alpha   90.00
_cell.angle_beta   90.00
_cell.angle_gamma   90.00
#
_symmetry.space_group_name_H-M   'P 1'
#
loop_
_entity.id
_entity.type
_entity.pdbx_description
1 polymer ?
#
loop_
_entity_poly.entity_id
_entity_poly.type
_entity_poly.pdbx_seq_one_letter_code
_entity_poly.pdbx_strand_id
1 'polypeptide(L)'
;MTFLATRGHLGTRAMWTQTQRPSPTITHLDLTATLSPQLPRVLVSGVCAAGSFILVAFSHSVGTSLCGVVLASISSGLGEVTFLSLTSFYPRAVISWWSSGTGGAGLLGALSYLGLTQAGLSPQHTLLSMLGIPALLLASYFFLLTFPEPQDPGGEEEAERAARQPLISSEAPESKPDTSSNLSLQEKWTVFKGLLWHIIPLVLVYFAEYFINQGLFELLFFRNSSLSHAQQYRWYQMLYQAGVFASRSSLRCCHIRFTWALALLQTTDKHREFAMAAACISDTLGISLSGILALPLHDFLCHLS
;
A
#
# COMPACT_ATOMS: atom_id res chain seq x y z
N MET A 1 -55.73 -46.82 -20.13
CA MET A 1 -54.50 -46.28 -20.76
C MET A 1 -54.82 -44.89 -21.29
N THR A 2 -54.80 -43.86 -20.43
CA THR A 2 -53.74 -42.85 -20.25
C THR A 2 -53.55 -41.83 -21.39
N PHE A 3 -53.66 -40.57 -20.98
CA PHE A 3 -53.04 -39.32 -21.45
C PHE A 3 -53.69 -38.43 -22.53
N LEU A 4 -53.97 -37.21 -22.07
CA LEU A 4 -54.44 -35.99 -22.72
C LEU A 4 -53.25 -35.07 -23.06
N ALA A 5 -53.38 -34.38 -24.21
CA ALA A 5 -52.98 -33.00 -24.54
C ALA A 5 -51.54 -32.48 -24.28
N THR A 6 -50.87 -32.00 -25.35
CA THR A 6 -50.26 -30.64 -25.45
C THR A 6 -49.58 -30.43 -26.81
N ARG A 7 -49.99 -29.41 -27.58
CA ARG A 7 -49.19 -28.87 -28.68
C ARG A 7 -49.47 -27.38 -28.89
N GLY A 8 -48.77 -26.56 -28.12
CA GLY A 8 -48.74 -25.10 -28.25
C GLY A 8 -47.44 -24.58 -27.67
N HIS A 9 -46.34 -24.64 -28.43
CA HIS A 9 -45.04 -24.12 -27.97
C HIS A 9 -44.00 -23.91 -29.09
N LEU A 10 -44.36 -23.22 -30.18
CA LEU A 10 -43.36 -22.86 -31.22
C LEU A 10 -43.36 -21.38 -31.66
N GLY A 11 -44.25 -20.53 -31.14
CA GLY A 11 -44.29 -19.10 -31.50
C GLY A 11 -43.45 -18.16 -30.63
N THR A 12 -43.00 -18.58 -29.46
CA THR A 12 -42.48 -17.65 -28.42
C THR A 12 -40.97 -17.62 -28.27
N ARG A 13 -40.22 -18.48 -28.99
CA ARG A 13 -38.76 -18.60 -28.80
C ARG A 13 -37.91 -17.68 -29.67
N ALA A 14 -38.47 -17.11 -30.74
CA ALA A 14 -37.74 -16.23 -31.66
C ALA A 14 -37.83 -14.74 -31.31
N MET A 15 -38.68 -14.36 -30.33
CA MET A 15 -38.87 -12.96 -29.92
C MET A 15 -38.06 -12.56 -28.68
N TRP A 16 -37.26 -13.49 -28.13
CA TRP A 16 -36.41 -13.25 -26.94
C TRP A 16 -34.93 -13.07 -27.27
N THR A 17 -34.51 -13.27 -28.52
CA THR A 17 -33.10 -13.14 -28.93
C THR A 17 -32.76 -11.78 -29.55
N GLN A 18 -33.67 -10.82 -29.55
CA GLN A 18 -33.46 -9.53 -30.22
C GLN A 18 -33.57 -8.29 -29.29
N THR A 19 -33.62 -8.48 -27.98
CA THR A 19 -33.81 -7.39 -27.00
C THR A 19 -32.76 -7.34 -25.88
N GLN A 20 -31.53 -7.77 -26.16
CA GLN A 20 -30.39 -7.48 -25.29
C GLN A 20 -29.22 -6.94 -26.10
N ARG A 21 -29.39 -5.75 -26.68
CA ARG A 21 -28.28 -4.80 -26.72
C ARG A 21 -28.46 -3.92 -25.48
N PRO A 22 -27.63 -4.03 -24.45
CA PRO A 22 -27.72 -3.11 -23.34
C PRO A 22 -27.46 -1.70 -23.87
N SER A 23 -28.42 -0.80 -23.66
CA SER A 23 -28.24 0.63 -23.88
C SER A 23 -27.02 1.09 -23.08
N PRO A 24 -26.18 1.99 -23.61
CA PRO A 24 -24.94 2.44 -22.95
C PRO A 24 -25.17 3.07 -21.57
N THR A 25 -26.40 3.42 -21.22
CA THR A 25 -26.78 4.00 -19.92
C THR A 25 -26.94 2.96 -18.81
N ILE A 26 -27.24 1.70 -19.13
CA ILE A 26 -27.46 0.64 -18.12
C ILE A 26 -26.13 0.03 -17.66
N THR A 27 -25.14 -0.07 -18.55
CA THR A 27 -23.78 -0.49 -18.21
C THR A 27 -23.09 0.47 -17.23
N HIS A 28 -23.41 1.77 -17.28
CA HIS A 28 -22.90 2.73 -16.29
C HIS A 28 -23.50 2.54 -14.88
N LEU A 29 -24.71 2.01 -14.77
CA LEU A 29 -25.39 1.82 -13.48
C LEU A 29 -24.94 0.53 -12.78
N ASP A 30 -24.71 -0.55 -13.53
CA ASP A 30 -24.13 -1.79 -12.96
C ASP A 30 -22.66 -1.63 -12.56
N LEU A 31 -21.91 -0.76 -13.24
CA LEU A 31 -20.56 -0.38 -12.82
C LEU A 31 -20.56 0.24 -11.41
N THR A 32 -21.58 1.05 -11.08
CA THR A 32 -21.69 1.63 -9.73
C THR A 32 -22.03 0.62 -8.63
N ALA A 33 -22.68 -0.49 -8.96
CA ALA A 33 -23.07 -1.51 -7.98
C ALA A 33 -21.87 -2.34 -7.47
N THR A 34 -20.90 -2.64 -8.34
CA THR A 34 -19.62 -3.29 -7.97
C THR A 34 -18.56 -2.31 -7.46
N LEU A 35 -18.63 -1.02 -7.84
CA LEU A 35 -17.84 0.04 -7.20
C LEU A 35 -18.30 0.35 -5.75
N SER A 36 -19.57 0.13 -5.41
CA SER A 36 -20.20 0.56 -4.14
C SER A 36 -19.48 0.18 -2.84
N PRO A 37 -18.92 -1.04 -2.65
CA PRO A 37 -18.33 -1.42 -1.36
C PRO A 37 -16.96 -0.74 -1.08
N GLN A 38 -16.13 -0.55 -2.11
CA GLN A 38 -14.79 0.05 -1.97
C GLN A 38 -14.78 1.56 -2.24
N LEU A 39 -15.73 2.08 -3.01
CA LEU A 39 -15.82 3.49 -3.42
C LEU A 39 -15.76 4.48 -2.24
N PRO A 40 -16.50 4.29 -1.13
CA PRO A 40 -16.39 5.18 0.03
C PRO A 40 -14.98 5.25 0.60
N ARG A 41 -14.26 4.13 0.63
CA ARG A 41 -12.88 4.06 1.14
C ARG A 41 -11.90 4.79 0.23
N VAL A 42 -12.06 4.64 -1.08
CA VAL A 42 -11.25 5.35 -2.08
C VAL A 42 -11.50 6.86 -2.03
N LEU A 43 -12.76 7.29 -1.93
CA LEU A 43 -13.11 8.70 -1.80
C LEU A 43 -12.57 9.31 -0.52
N VAL A 44 -12.72 8.65 0.63
CA VAL A 44 -12.14 9.10 1.90
C VAL A 44 -10.62 9.16 1.81
N SER A 45 -9.96 8.16 1.23
CA SER A 45 -8.51 8.17 1.01
C SER A 45 -8.09 9.36 0.14
N GLY A 46 -8.78 9.62 -0.97
CA GLY A 46 -8.49 10.75 -1.86
C GLY A 46 -8.70 12.12 -1.20
N VAL A 47 -9.79 12.29 -0.45
CA VAL A 47 -10.09 13.53 0.28
C VAL A 47 -9.08 13.76 1.42
N CYS A 48 -8.73 12.71 2.17
CA CYS A 48 -7.70 12.80 3.22
C CYS A 48 -6.33 13.14 2.62
N ALA A 49 -5.95 12.54 1.49
CA ALA A 49 -4.71 12.89 0.79
C ALA A 49 -4.73 14.36 0.34
N ALA A 50 -5.79 14.81 -0.32
CA ALA A 50 -5.93 16.20 -0.74
C ALA A 50 -5.88 17.17 0.45
N GLY A 51 -6.60 16.86 1.53
CA GLY A 51 -6.60 17.62 2.77
C GLY A 51 -5.22 17.69 3.42
N SER A 52 -4.43 16.61 3.36
CA SER A 52 -3.06 16.60 3.90
C SER A 52 -2.15 17.59 3.18
N PHE A 53 -2.14 17.60 1.84
CA PHE A 53 -1.34 18.53 1.05
C PHE A 53 -1.75 19.99 1.31
N ILE A 54 -3.06 20.27 1.39
CA ILE A 54 -3.57 21.61 1.67
C ILE A 54 -3.18 22.06 3.08
N LEU A 55 -3.38 21.22 4.10
CA LEU A 55 -3.04 21.58 5.49
C LEU A 55 -1.55 21.86 5.65
N VAL A 56 -0.68 21.01 5.09
CA VAL A 56 0.77 21.22 5.17
C VAL A 56 1.22 22.43 4.32
N ALA A 57 0.58 22.69 3.18
CA ALA A 57 0.92 23.85 2.36
C ALA A 57 0.62 25.19 3.06
N PHE A 58 -0.46 25.26 3.83
CA PHE A 58 -0.88 26.47 4.56
C PHE A 58 -0.52 26.43 6.06
N SER A 59 0.27 25.45 6.51
CA SER A 59 0.59 25.32 7.93
C SER A 59 1.55 26.42 8.38
N HIS A 60 1.12 27.23 9.34
CA HIS A 60 1.96 28.20 10.05
C HIS A 60 2.40 27.70 11.43
N SER A 61 1.84 26.58 11.90
CA SER A 61 2.19 25.98 13.19
C SER A 61 2.49 24.48 13.03
N VAL A 62 3.39 23.98 13.88
CA VAL A 62 3.76 22.55 13.91
C VAL A 62 2.54 21.66 14.09
N GLY A 63 1.58 22.06 14.94
CA GLY A 63 0.33 21.32 15.15
C GLY A 63 -0.50 21.16 13.87
N THR A 64 -0.61 22.22 13.05
CA THR A 64 -1.32 22.13 11.76
C THR A 64 -0.59 21.23 10.75
N SER A 65 0.74 21.25 10.73
CA SER A 65 1.54 20.33 9.91
C SER A 65 1.35 18.88 10.34
N LEU A 66 1.36 18.60 11.66
CA LEU A 66 1.12 17.26 12.20
C LEU A 66 -0.29 16.75 11.88
N CYS A 67 -1.32 17.60 11.96
CA CYS A 67 -2.67 17.23 11.51
C CYS A 67 -2.69 16.82 10.03
N GLY A 68 -1.93 17.54 9.19
CA GLY A 68 -1.73 17.16 7.79
C GLY A 68 -1.07 15.78 7.64
N VAL A 69 -0.01 15.50 8.40
CA VAL A 69 0.66 14.19 8.42
C VAL A 69 -0.30 13.08 8.86
N VAL A 70 -1.14 13.31 9.87
CA VAL A 70 -2.16 12.33 10.30
C VAL A 70 -3.15 12.02 9.17
N LEU A 71 -3.63 13.03 8.44
CA LEU A 71 -4.50 12.82 7.29
C LEU A 71 -3.81 12.03 6.18
N ALA A 72 -2.52 12.29 5.92
CA ALA A 72 -1.74 11.54 4.96
C ALA A 72 -1.61 10.06 5.38
N SER A 73 -1.38 9.79 6.67
CA SER A 73 -1.31 8.43 7.21
C SER A 73 -2.65 7.68 7.11
N ILE A 74 -3.77 8.34 7.41
CA ILE A 74 -5.11 7.76 7.23
C ILE A 74 -5.37 7.44 5.75
N SER A 75 -5.03 8.37 4.86
CA SER A 75 -5.17 8.17 3.42
C SER A 75 -4.36 6.98 2.92
N SER A 76 -3.09 6.89 3.33
CA SER A 76 -2.18 5.79 2.94
C SER A 76 -2.69 4.44 3.46
N GLY A 77 -3.06 4.35 4.74
CA GLY A 77 -3.54 3.10 5.32
C GLY A 77 -4.86 2.62 4.69
N LEU A 78 -5.82 3.52 4.48
CA LEU A 78 -7.08 3.17 3.80
C LEU A 78 -6.86 2.83 2.33
N GLY A 79 -5.99 3.58 1.65
CA GLY A 79 -5.67 3.37 0.24
C GLY A 79 -4.99 2.02 0.02
N GLU A 80 -3.98 1.68 0.82
CA GLU A 80 -3.27 0.41 0.74
C GLU A 80 -4.21 -0.77 0.93
N VAL A 81 -5.00 -0.80 2.00
CA VAL A 81 -5.95 -1.90 2.25
C VAL A 81 -6.95 -2.04 1.11
N THR A 82 -7.46 -0.91 0.59
CA THR A 82 -8.46 -0.91 -0.48
C THR A 82 -7.88 -1.37 -1.81
N PHE A 83 -6.76 -0.80 -2.27
CA PHE A 83 -6.17 -1.19 -3.55
C PHE A 83 -5.52 -2.57 -3.51
N LEU A 84 -4.90 -2.95 -2.39
CA LEU A 84 -4.34 -4.30 -2.24
C LEU A 84 -5.45 -5.35 -2.26
N SER A 85 -6.57 -5.12 -1.56
CA SER A 85 -7.73 -6.03 -1.64
C SER A 85 -8.29 -6.14 -3.06
N LEU A 86 -8.33 -5.04 -3.82
CA LEU A 86 -8.77 -5.05 -5.21
C LEU A 86 -7.86 -5.91 -6.12
N THR A 87 -6.55 -6.03 -5.82
CA THR A 87 -5.65 -6.88 -6.63
C THR A 87 -6.03 -8.36 -6.64
N SER A 88 -6.81 -8.83 -5.65
CA SER A 88 -7.28 -10.22 -5.60
C SER A 88 -8.18 -10.61 -6.78
N PHE A 89 -8.84 -9.63 -7.40
CA PHE A 89 -9.70 -9.82 -8.57
C PHE A 89 -8.94 -9.79 -9.91
N TYR A 90 -7.63 -9.58 -9.88
CA TYR A 90 -6.78 -9.45 -11.07
C TYR A 90 -5.68 -10.52 -11.10
N PRO A 91 -5.06 -10.78 -12.28
CA PRO A 91 -3.98 -11.74 -12.39
C PRO A 91 -2.83 -11.44 -11.41
N ARG A 92 -2.15 -12.48 -10.91
CA ARG A 92 -1.07 -12.36 -9.90
C ARG A 92 0.07 -11.41 -10.30
N ALA A 93 0.25 -11.14 -11.59
CA ALA A 93 1.19 -10.14 -12.09
C ALA A 93 0.93 -8.73 -11.51
N VAL A 94 -0.33 -8.38 -11.22
CA VAL A 94 -0.73 -7.07 -10.68
C VAL A 94 -0.09 -6.79 -9.31
N ILE A 95 0.14 -7.80 -8.49
CA ILE A 95 0.81 -7.63 -7.18
C ILE A 95 2.27 -7.17 -7.36
N SER A 96 2.97 -7.69 -8.38
CA SER A 96 4.31 -7.22 -8.71
C SER A 96 4.29 -5.78 -9.22
N TRP A 97 3.28 -5.40 -10.03
CA TRP A 97 3.12 -4.03 -10.51
C TRP A 97 2.77 -3.06 -9.38
N TRP A 98 1.95 -3.47 -8.43
CA TRP A 98 1.62 -2.71 -7.23
C TRP A 98 2.87 -2.46 -6.36
N SER A 99 3.65 -3.52 -6.07
CA SER A 99 4.90 -3.39 -5.31
C SER A 99 5.94 -2.52 -6.03
N SER A 100 6.02 -2.61 -7.36
CA SER A 100 6.87 -1.74 -8.16
C SER A 100 6.37 -0.29 -8.15
N GLY A 101 5.05 -0.09 -8.21
CA GLY A 101 4.40 1.23 -8.21
C GLY A 101 4.61 1.98 -6.91
N THR A 102 4.53 1.31 -5.75
CA THR A 102 4.81 1.94 -4.45
C THR A 102 6.27 2.41 -4.33
N GLY A 103 7.23 1.61 -4.81
CA GLY A 103 8.65 2.02 -4.88
C GLY A 103 8.88 3.19 -5.84
N GLY A 104 8.25 3.15 -7.02
CA GLY A 104 8.33 4.23 -8.01
C GLY A 104 7.68 5.53 -7.51
N ALA A 105 6.58 5.45 -6.76
CA ALA A 105 5.91 6.61 -6.18
C ALA A 105 6.80 7.37 -5.20
N GLY A 106 7.60 6.67 -4.38
CA GLY A 106 8.58 7.29 -3.49
C GLY A 106 9.66 8.09 -4.25
N LEU A 107 10.20 7.49 -5.32
CA LEU A 107 11.21 8.13 -6.16
C LEU A 107 10.63 9.32 -6.95
N LEU A 108 9.49 9.13 -7.62
CA LEU A 108 8.81 10.18 -8.38
C LEU A 108 8.34 11.32 -7.48
N GLY A 109 7.83 11.03 -6.28
CA GLY A 109 7.44 12.04 -5.29
C GLY A 109 8.62 12.89 -4.84
N ALA A 110 9.75 12.27 -4.48
CA ALA A 110 10.95 13.00 -4.07
C ALA A 110 11.54 13.82 -5.24
N LEU A 111 11.62 13.24 -6.43
CA LEU A 111 12.12 13.92 -7.63
C LEU A 111 11.24 15.09 -8.05
N SER A 112 9.92 14.93 -8.02
CA SER A 112 8.99 15.99 -8.40
C SER A 112 9.01 17.15 -7.40
N TYR A 113 9.04 16.86 -6.09
CA TYR A 113 9.19 17.90 -5.06
C TYR A 113 10.54 18.63 -5.18
N LEU A 114 11.64 17.89 -5.35
CA LEU A 114 12.96 18.47 -5.56
C LEU A 114 13.00 19.31 -6.86
N GLY A 115 12.53 18.76 -7.97
CA GLY A 115 12.54 19.42 -9.28
C GLY A 115 11.74 20.71 -9.30
N LEU A 116 10.53 20.71 -8.74
CA LEU A 116 9.68 21.90 -8.65
C LEU A 116 10.29 22.97 -7.76
N THR A 117 10.88 22.59 -6.62
CA THR A 117 11.53 23.56 -5.75
C THR A 117 12.87 24.07 -6.30
N GLN A 118 13.59 23.29 -7.11
CA GLN A 118 14.77 23.76 -7.86
C GLN A 118 14.39 24.67 -9.04
N ALA A 119 13.21 24.47 -9.63
CA ALA A 119 12.64 25.38 -10.63
C ALA A 119 12.19 26.74 -10.05
N GLY A 120 12.36 26.97 -8.74
CA GLY A 120 12.09 28.24 -8.08
C GLY A 120 10.71 28.33 -7.43
N LEU A 121 9.90 27.26 -7.43
CA LEU A 121 8.63 27.27 -6.70
C LEU A 121 8.88 27.22 -5.19
N SER A 122 8.08 27.99 -4.44
CA SER A 122 8.07 27.88 -2.98
C SER A 122 7.61 26.47 -2.56
N PRO A 123 8.02 25.97 -1.37
CA PRO A 123 7.52 24.70 -0.83
C PRO A 123 5.99 24.63 -0.79
N GLN A 124 5.33 25.74 -0.46
CA GLN A 124 3.87 25.86 -0.46
C GLN A 124 3.27 25.64 -1.86
N HIS A 125 3.76 26.36 -2.88
CA HIS A 125 3.26 26.19 -4.25
C HIS A 125 3.60 24.80 -4.81
N THR A 126 4.73 24.23 -4.40
CA THR A 126 5.10 22.86 -4.76
C THR A 126 4.08 21.86 -4.19
N LEU A 127 3.76 21.92 -2.90
CA LEU A 127 2.76 21.05 -2.28
C LEU A 127 1.37 21.23 -2.91
N LEU A 128 0.99 22.46 -3.24
CA LEU A 128 -0.27 22.72 -3.95
C LEU A 128 -0.28 22.13 -5.36
N SER A 129 0.84 22.19 -6.09
CA SER A 129 0.95 21.55 -7.41
C SER A 129 0.89 20.02 -7.33
N MET A 130 1.39 19.44 -6.22
CA MET A 130 1.33 18.00 -5.94
C MET A 130 -0.11 17.51 -5.65
N LEU A 131 -1.08 18.42 -5.47
CA LEU A 131 -2.50 18.08 -5.36
C LEU A 131 -3.04 17.38 -6.62
N GLY A 132 -2.31 17.48 -7.74
CA GLY A 132 -2.55 16.64 -8.92
C GLY A 132 -2.46 15.13 -8.62
N ILE A 133 -1.64 14.69 -7.66
CA ILE A 133 -1.45 13.27 -7.32
C ILE A 133 -2.74 12.62 -6.78
N PRO A 134 -3.40 13.14 -5.72
CA PRO A 134 -4.67 12.57 -5.28
C PRO A 134 -5.78 12.71 -6.33
N ALA A 135 -5.76 13.76 -7.17
CA ALA A 135 -6.70 13.86 -8.29
C ALA A 135 -6.46 12.77 -9.34
N LEU A 136 -5.20 12.48 -9.70
CA LEU A 136 -4.81 11.39 -10.59
C LEU A 136 -5.18 10.02 -10.02
N LEU A 137 -5.03 9.83 -8.70
CA LEU A 137 -5.47 8.61 -8.02
C LEU A 137 -6.98 8.39 -8.23
N LEU A 138 -7.80 9.41 -7.94
CA LEU A 138 -9.25 9.32 -8.13
C LEU A 138 -9.62 9.13 -9.60
N ALA A 139 -8.99 9.88 -10.51
CA ALA A 139 -9.22 9.73 -11.95
C ALA A 139 -8.84 8.32 -12.44
N SER A 140 -7.74 7.75 -11.96
CA SER A 140 -7.34 6.38 -12.30
C SER A 140 -8.37 5.35 -11.84
N TYR A 141 -8.94 5.55 -10.65
CA TYR A 141 -9.98 4.68 -10.13
C TYR A 141 -11.29 4.77 -10.93
N PHE A 142 -11.72 5.98 -11.33
CA PHE A 142 -12.97 6.16 -12.06
C PHE A 142 -12.90 5.86 -13.55
N PHE A 143 -11.75 6.14 -14.19
CA PHE A 143 -11.64 6.09 -15.65
C PHE A 143 -10.77 4.94 -16.17
N LEU A 144 -9.78 4.47 -15.41
CA LEU A 144 -8.87 3.39 -15.86
C LEU A 144 -9.21 2.03 -15.27
N LEU A 145 -9.71 1.97 -14.03
CA LEU A 145 -9.97 0.71 -13.35
C LEU A 145 -11.23 0.04 -13.94
N THR A 146 -11.00 -0.86 -14.90
CA THR A 146 -12.05 -1.67 -15.53
C THR A 146 -12.08 -3.03 -14.85
N PHE A 147 -13.22 -3.40 -14.27
CA PHE A 147 -13.40 -4.77 -13.76
C PHE A 147 -13.38 -5.76 -14.92
N PRO A 148 -12.65 -6.87 -14.82
CA PRO A 148 -12.72 -7.93 -15.83
C PRO A 148 -14.16 -8.46 -15.88
N GLU A 149 -14.74 -8.51 -17.08
CA GLU A 149 -16.04 -9.10 -17.35
C GLU A 149 -16.01 -10.59 -16.91
N PRO A 150 -17.08 -11.14 -16.31
CA PRO A 150 -17.09 -12.52 -15.84
C PRO A 150 -16.92 -13.46 -17.04
N GLN A 151 -15.70 -13.92 -17.30
CA GLN A 151 -15.46 -15.02 -18.22
C GLN A 151 -15.61 -16.32 -17.44
N ASP A 152 -16.67 -17.03 -17.82
CA ASP A 152 -17.12 -18.34 -17.36
C ASP A 152 -17.61 -18.45 -15.89
N PRO A 153 -18.74 -19.14 -15.65
CA PRO A 153 -19.27 -19.41 -14.31
C PRO A 153 -18.36 -20.30 -13.44
N GLY A 154 -17.19 -20.71 -13.94
CA GLY A 154 -16.12 -21.32 -13.16
C GLY A 154 -15.18 -20.31 -12.49
N GLY A 155 -15.11 -19.07 -12.99
CA GLY A 155 -14.19 -18.04 -12.49
C GLY A 155 -14.67 -17.33 -11.22
N GLU A 156 -15.99 -17.26 -10.99
CA GLU A 156 -16.54 -16.66 -9.76
C GLU A 156 -16.22 -17.48 -8.50
N GLU A 157 -16.29 -18.82 -8.58
CA GLU A 157 -15.85 -19.70 -7.49
C GLU A 157 -14.32 -19.62 -7.27
N GLU A 158 -13.56 -19.37 -8.33
CA GLU A 158 -12.09 -19.24 -8.28
C GLU A 158 -11.67 -17.87 -7.71
N ALA A 159 -12.39 -16.80 -8.04
CA ALA A 159 -12.23 -15.46 -7.46
C ALA A 159 -12.71 -15.40 -6.00
N GLU A 160 -13.80 -16.08 -5.64
CA GLU A 160 -14.25 -16.21 -4.25
C GLU A 160 -13.30 -17.10 -3.42
N ARG A 161 -12.74 -18.16 -4.02
CA ARG A 161 -11.64 -18.94 -3.43
C ARG A 161 -10.35 -18.14 -3.29
N ALA A 162 -10.01 -17.28 -4.24
CA ALA A 162 -8.83 -16.40 -4.19
C ALA A 162 -9.00 -15.26 -3.17
N ALA A 163 -10.21 -14.74 -2.99
CA ALA A 163 -10.54 -13.76 -1.95
C ALA A 163 -10.55 -14.38 -0.54
N ARG A 164 -10.83 -15.69 -0.42
CA ARG A 164 -10.74 -16.46 0.84
C ARG A 164 -9.36 -17.09 1.08
N GLN A 165 -8.50 -17.17 0.07
CA GLN A 165 -7.14 -17.66 0.22
C GLN A 165 -6.21 -16.51 0.66
N PRO A 166 -5.44 -16.68 1.76
CA PRO A 166 -4.26 -15.86 1.97
C PRO A 166 -3.39 -16.00 0.72
N LEU A 167 -2.77 -14.92 0.26
CA LEU A 167 -1.99 -14.83 -1.00
C LEU A 167 -0.78 -15.77 -1.12
N ILE A 168 -0.69 -16.80 -0.29
CA ILE A 168 0.38 -17.77 -0.14
C ILE A 168 -0.26 -19.13 0.18
N SER A 169 -0.45 -19.98 -0.84
CA SER A 169 -0.55 -21.42 -0.63
C SER A 169 -0.18 -22.13 -1.93
N SER A 170 0.84 -22.97 -1.87
CA SER A 170 1.20 -23.93 -2.91
C SER A 170 0.70 -25.30 -2.44
N GLU A 171 0.13 -26.03 -3.39
CA GLU A 171 -0.70 -27.23 -3.27
C GLU A 171 -0.19 -28.33 -2.30
N ALA A 172 -1.09 -28.84 -1.46
CA ALA A 172 -1.10 -30.21 -0.97
C ALA A 172 -2.56 -30.64 -0.71
N PRO A 173 -2.97 -31.89 -1.01
CA PRO A 173 -4.38 -32.27 -1.07
C PRO A 173 -5.00 -32.61 0.29
N GLU A 174 -6.29 -32.26 0.40
CA GLU A 174 -7.37 -32.77 1.27
C GLU A 174 -7.28 -32.70 2.81
N SER A 175 -8.21 -31.95 3.43
CA SER A 175 -9.38 -32.50 4.16
C SER A 175 -10.18 -31.38 4.86
N LYS A 176 -11.46 -31.67 5.12
CA LYS A 176 -12.58 -30.80 5.55
C LYS A 176 -12.35 -29.96 6.83
N PRO A 177 -13.19 -28.91 7.07
CA PRO A 177 -12.94 -27.91 8.09
C PRO A 177 -13.47 -28.37 9.45
N ASP A 178 -12.60 -28.46 10.44
CA ASP A 178 -13.00 -28.46 11.84
C ASP A 178 -12.14 -27.48 12.65
N THR A 179 -12.84 -26.52 13.24
CA THR A 179 -12.48 -25.81 14.48
C THR A 179 -11.26 -24.90 14.41
N SER A 180 -11.52 -23.60 14.23
CA SER A 180 -10.63 -22.52 14.66
C SER A 180 -10.35 -22.62 16.16
N SER A 181 -9.29 -23.35 16.52
CA SER A 181 -8.76 -23.39 17.88
C SER A 181 -8.22 -22.00 18.22
N ASN A 182 -8.93 -21.26 19.06
CA ASN A 182 -8.38 -20.09 19.74
C ASN A 182 -7.22 -20.56 20.63
N LEU A 183 -5.99 -20.49 20.09
CA LEU A 183 -4.76 -20.79 20.82
C LEU A 183 -4.67 -19.94 22.09
N SER A 184 -4.26 -20.56 23.20
CA SER A 184 -4.12 -19.95 24.51
C SER A 184 -3.09 -18.81 24.50
N LEU A 185 -3.31 -17.75 25.27
CA LEU A 185 -2.38 -16.62 25.40
C LEU A 185 -0.96 -17.06 25.82
N GLN A 186 -0.84 -18.17 26.56
CA GLN A 186 0.46 -18.76 26.93
C GLN A 186 1.20 -19.40 25.75
N GLU A 187 0.47 -20.03 24.83
CA GLU A 187 1.05 -20.62 23.62
C GLU A 187 1.53 -19.49 22.69
N LYS A 188 0.72 -18.42 22.56
CA LYS A 188 1.09 -17.20 21.83
C LYS A 188 2.34 -16.53 22.41
N TRP A 189 2.44 -16.45 23.74
CA TRP A 189 3.60 -15.85 24.41
C TRP A 189 4.89 -16.68 24.24
N THR A 190 4.78 -18.01 24.28
CA THR A 190 5.94 -18.90 24.10
C THR A 190 6.51 -18.78 22.69
N VAL A 191 5.63 -18.74 21.69
CA VAL A 191 5.99 -18.51 20.29
C VAL A 191 6.57 -17.10 20.11
N PHE A 192 5.97 -16.08 20.70
CA PHE A 192 6.46 -14.69 20.66
C PHE A 192 7.86 -14.55 21.28
N LYS A 193 8.13 -15.21 22.42
CA LYS A 193 9.43 -15.19 23.09
C LYS A 193 10.54 -15.79 22.22
N GLY A 194 10.25 -16.87 21.50
CA GLY A 194 11.20 -17.45 20.53
C GLY A 194 11.46 -16.54 19.32
N LEU A 195 10.47 -15.74 18.94
CA LEU A 195 10.57 -14.78 17.84
C LEU A 195 11.24 -13.47 18.21
N LEU A 196 11.23 -13.11 19.49
CA LEU A 196 11.76 -11.84 19.99
C LEU A 196 13.23 -11.64 19.59
N TRP A 197 14.02 -12.73 19.56
CA TRP A 197 15.41 -12.72 19.11
C TRP A 197 15.59 -12.22 17.66
N HIS A 198 14.57 -12.40 16.81
CA HIS A 198 14.58 -11.96 15.41
C HIS A 198 13.86 -10.62 15.22
N ILE A 199 12.83 -10.33 16.02
CA ILE A 199 12.15 -9.03 16.03
C ILE A 199 13.11 -7.93 16.49
N ILE A 200 13.90 -8.14 17.55
CA ILE A 200 14.75 -7.09 18.11
C ILE A 200 15.74 -6.51 17.07
N PRO A 201 16.50 -7.32 16.32
CA PRO A 201 17.36 -6.80 15.25
C PRO A 201 16.59 -6.05 14.16
N LEU A 202 15.41 -6.53 13.77
CA LEU A 202 14.58 -5.88 12.75
C LEU A 202 14.02 -4.54 13.24
N VAL A 203 13.53 -4.47 14.48
CA VAL A 203 13.11 -3.23 15.13
C VAL A 203 14.26 -2.24 15.16
N LEU A 204 15.48 -2.69 15.50
CA LEU A 204 16.65 -1.82 15.57
C LEU A 204 17.03 -1.26 14.19
N VAL A 205 16.96 -2.07 13.12
CA VAL A 205 17.23 -1.62 11.76
C VAL A 205 16.20 -0.59 11.32
N TYR A 206 14.91 -0.87 11.48
CA TYR A 206 13.86 0.09 11.12
C TYR A 206 13.94 1.35 11.97
N PHE A 207 14.17 1.22 13.28
CA PHE A 207 14.40 2.36 14.16
C PHE A 207 15.55 3.23 13.62
N ALA A 208 16.71 2.64 13.33
CA ALA A 208 17.87 3.38 12.82
C ALA A 208 17.57 4.03 11.46
N GLU A 209 16.90 3.32 10.55
CA GLU A 209 16.50 3.82 9.23
C GLU A 209 15.63 5.08 9.35
N TYR A 210 14.52 5.01 10.10
CA TYR A 210 13.63 6.16 10.25
C TYR A 210 14.24 7.27 11.11
N PHE A 211 15.04 6.93 12.14
CA PHE A 211 15.69 7.92 13.00
C PHE A 211 16.76 8.71 12.24
N ILE A 212 17.51 8.06 11.36
CA ILE A 212 18.45 8.76 10.47
C ILE A 212 17.69 9.65 9.48
N ASN A 213 16.67 9.11 8.82
CA ASN A 213 15.94 9.80 7.76
C ASN A 213 15.13 11.01 8.25
N GLN A 214 14.43 10.86 9.39
CA GLN A 214 13.51 11.88 9.90
C GLN A 214 14.10 12.69 11.06
N GLY A 215 15.09 12.17 11.81
CA GLY A 215 15.70 12.88 12.93
C GLY A 215 17.05 13.50 12.61
N LEU A 216 17.99 12.71 12.06
CA LEU A 216 19.38 13.17 11.89
C LEU A 216 19.62 13.95 10.61
N PHE A 217 18.97 13.61 9.49
CA PHE A 217 19.16 14.32 8.22
C PHE A 217 18.74 15.79 8.26
N GLU A 218 17.78 16.15 9.11
CA GLU A 218 17.40 17.55 9.31
C GLU A 218 18.51 18.37 9.97
N LEU A 219 19.37 17.73 10.77
CA LEU A 219 20.46 18.39 11.50
C LEU A 219 21.79 18.40 10.74
N LEU A 220 21.89 17.60 9.67
CA LEU A 220 23.14 17.39 8.95
C LEU A 220 23.38 18.52 7.94
N PHE A 221 24.23 19.48 8.31
CA PHE A 221 24.58 20.62 7.47
C PHE A 221 26.07 20.67 7.12
N PHE A 222 26.38 20.67 5.81
CA PHE A 222 27.75 20.89 5.33
C PHE A 222 27.95 22.35 4.93
N ARG A 223 28.78 23.07 5.70
CA ARG A 223 29.13 24.49 5.51
C ARG A 223 29.86 24.80 4.20
N ASN A 224 30.58 23.82 3.63
CA ASN A 224 31.43 24.01 2.43
C ASN A 224 30.71 23.67 1.12
N SER A 225 29.38 23.80 1.07
CA SER A 225 28.57 23.42 -0.09
C SER A 225 27.87 24.65 -0.68
N SER A 226 27.72 24.69 -2.01
CA SER A 226 26.98 25.76 -2.71
C SER A 226 25.46 25.68 -2.53
N LEU A 227 24.97 24.69 -1.77
CA LEU A 227 23.55 24.40 -1.56
C LEU A 227 23.10 24.89 -0.18
N SER A 228 21.91 25.52 -0.14
CA SER A 228 21.28 25.90 1.14
C SER A 228 20.91 24.67 1.98
N HIS A 229 20.75 24.85 3.30
CA HIS A 229 20.38 23.77 4.22
C HIS A 229 19.13 22.99 3.76
N ALA A 230 18.08 23.71 3.35
CA ALA A 230 16.85 23.10 2.83
C ALA A 230 17.07 22.33 1.51
N GLN A 231 17.98 22.77 0.66
CA GLN A 231 18.32 22.04 -0.58
C GLN A 231 19.13 20.79 -0.28
N GLN A 232 20.08 20.84 0.67
CA GLN A 232 20.85 19.67 1.10
C GLN A 232 19.91 18.58 1.63
N TYR A 233 18.98 18.93 2.51
CA TYR A 233 17.97 18.00 3.04
C TYR A 233 17.15 17.31 1.93
N ARG A 234 16.64 18.07 0.94
CA ARG A 234 15.86 17.49 -0.18
C ARG A 234 16.70 16.53 -1.03
N TRP A 235 17.98 16.82 -1.22
CA TRP A 235 18.91 15.93 -1.93
C TRP A 235 19.21 14.66 -1.15
N TYR A 236 19.35 14.72 0.18
CA TYR A 236 19.49 13.52 1.01
C TYR A 236 18.25 12.62 0.90
N GLN A 237 17.05 13.20 0.96
CA GLN A 237 15.80 12.46 0.78
C GLN A 237 15.69 11.85 -0.63
N MET A 238 16.07 12.57 -1.67
CA MET A 238 16.09 12.02 -3.04
C MET A 238 17.09 10.87 -3.17
N LEU A 239 18.30 11.03 -2.64
CA LEU A 239 19.33 9.99 -2.69
C LEU A 239 18.92 8.74 -1.91
N TYR A 240 18.28 8.94 -0.76
CA TYR A 240 17.69 7.86 0.02
C TYR A 240 16.64 7.10 -0.79
N GLN A 241 15.67 7.79 -1.39
CA GLN A 241 14.61 7.14 -2.19
C GLN A 241 15.17 6.46 -3.45
N ALA A 242 16.20 7.03 -4.08
CA ALA A 242 16.91 6.39 -5.17
C ALA A 242 17.62 5.10 -4.71
N GLY A 243 18.23 5.12 -3.51
CA GLY A 243 18.83 3.96 -2.88
C GLY A 243 17.81 2.85 -2.56
N VAL A 244 16.64 3.20 -1.99
CA VAL A 244 15.55 2.26 -1.72
C VAL A 244 15.02 1.66 -3.03
N PHE A 245 14.80 2.48 -4.05
CA PHE A 245 14.36 2.02 -5.35
C PHE A 245 15.39 1.09 -6.02
N ALA A 246 16.67 1.48 -6.00
CA ALA A 246 17.76 0.65 -6.52
C ALA A 246 17.88 -0.67 -5.75
N SER A 247 17.77 -0.64 -4.42
CA SER A 247 17.78 -1.83 -3.57
C SER A 247 16.65 -2.79 -3.93
N ARG A 248 15.39 -2.32 -3.96
CA ARG A 248 14.21 -3.13 -4.31
C ARG A 248 14.26 -3.66 -5.75
N SER A 249 14.82 -2.89 -6.67
CA SER A 249 15.00 -3.30 -8.08
C SER A 249 16.15 -4.30 -8.25
N SER A 250 17.23 -4.16 -7.46
CA SER A 250 18.44 -4.99 -7.54
C SER A 250 18.22 -6.43 -7.10
N LEU A 251 17.21 -6.71 -6.26
CA LEU A 251 16.85 -8.08 -5.84
C LEU A 251 16.49 -9.00 -7.01
N ARG A 252 16.10 -8.44 -8.16
CA ARG A 252 15.82 -9.19 -9.39
C ARG A 252 17.07 -9.41 -10.26
N CYS A 253 18.15 -8.64 -10.05
CA CYS A 253 19.35 -8.65 -10.88
C CYS A 253 20.58 -9.26 -10.18
N CYS A 254 20.74 -9.05 -8.87
CA CYS A 254 21.88 -9.49 -8.08
C CYS A 254 21.39 -10.12 -6.76
N HIS A 255 21.41 -11.44 -6.68
CA HIS A 255 21.05 -12.15 -5.45
C HIS A 255 22.18 -12.00 -4.41
N ILE A 256 21.99 -11.15 -3.40
CA ILE A 256 22.99 -10.88 -2.36
C ILE A 256 23.18 -12.13 -1.49
N ARG A 257 24.45 -12.51 -1.29
CA ARG A 257 24.88 -13.81 -0.73
C ARG A 257 24.87 -13.88 0.80
N PHE A 258 24.47 -12.82 1.51
CA PHE A 258 24.49 -12.70 2.98
C PHE A 258 23.12 -12.40 3.61
N THR A 259 22.02 -12.54 2.85
CA THR A 259 20.64 -12.47 3.36
C THR A 259 20.18 -13.75 4.05
N TRP A 260 20.99 -14.82 4.02
CA TRP A 260 20.63 -16.16 4.50
C TRP A 260 20.17 -16.22 5.95
N ALA A 261 20.63 -15.35 6.85
CA ALA A 261 20.14 -15.35 8.23
C ALA A 261 18.66 -14.93 8.33
N LEU A 262 18.21 -14.01 7.47
CA LEU A 262 16.80 -13.59 7.37
C LEU A 262 16.00 -14.46 6.40
N ALA A 263 16.65 -15.00 5.37
CA ALA A 263 16.04 -15.89 4.38
C ALA A 263 15.84 -17.33 4.91
N LEU A 264 16.67 -17.83 5.83
CA LEU A 264 16.47 -19.13 6.52
C LEU A 264 15.13 -19.18 7.28
N LEU A 265 14.60 -18.03 7.71
CA LEU A 265 13.27 -17.88 8.27
C LEU A 265 12.15 -17.82 7.21
N GLN A 266 12.46 -17.40 5.98
CA GLN A 266 11.51 -17.30 4.86
C GLN A 266 11.40 -18.59 4.04
N THR A 267 12.40 -19.49 4.07
CA THR A 267 12.47 -20.68 3.21
C THR A 267 11.68 -21.89 3.71
N THR A 268 11.15 -21.85 4.93
CA THR A 268 10.21 -22.89 5.39
C THR A 268 8.81 -22.34 5.19
N ASP A 269 8.05 -22.85 4.21
CA ASP A 269 6.69 -22.38 3.89
C ASP A 269 5.76 -22.30 5.12
N LYS A 270 6.04 -23.10 6.16
CA LYS A 270 5.33 -23.11 7.45
C LYS A 270 5.54 -21.86 8.34
N HIS A 271 6.53 -21.01 8.08
CA HIS A 271 6.85 -19.84 8.93
C HIS A 271 6.77 -18.49 8.21
N ARG A 272 6.31 -18.47 6.95
CA ARG A 272 6.28 -17.24 6.16
C ARG A 272 5.27 -16.20 6.67
N GLU A 273 4.09 -16.64 7.11
CA GLU A 273 3.10 -15.77 7.77
C GLU A 273 3.69 -15.12 9.03
N PHE A 274 4.48 -15.90 9.77
CA PHE A 274 5.13 -15.47 11.00
C PHE A 274 6.24 -14.44 10.75
N ALA A 275 7.04 -14.65 9.69
CA ALA A 275 8.07 -13.70 9.29
C ALA A 275 7.47 -12.37 8.80
N MET A 276 6.36 -12.40 8.06
CA MET A 276 5.64 -11.20 7.62
C MET A 276 5.04 -10.42 8.80
N ALA A 277 4.43 -11.13 9.76
CA ALA A 277 3.91 -10.52 10.98
C ALA A 277 5.05 -9.90 11.82
N ALA A 278 6.18 -10.60 11.98
CA ALA A 278 7.35 -10.08 12.67
C ALA A 278 7.90 -8.81 12.01
N ALA A 279 7.99 -8.79 10.68
CA ALA A 279 8.45 -7.63 9.92
C ALA A 279 7.52 -6.42 10.10
N CYS A 280 6.20 -6.61 10.00
CA CYS A 280 5.21 -5.54 10.15
C CYS A 280 5.18 -4.96 11.59
N ILE A 281 5.27 -5.83 12.60
CA ILE A 281 5.41 -5.42 14.01
C ILE A 281 6.71 -4.63 14.20
N SER A 282 7.80 -5.10 13.61
CA SER A 282 9.11 -4.46 13.74
C SER A 282 9.14 -3.08 13.10
N ASP A 283 8.55 -2.94 11.92
CA ASP A 283 8.43 -1.67 11.19
C ASP A 283 7.60 -0.65 12.00
N THR A 284 6.42 -1.06 12.48
CA THR A 284 5.55 -0.19 13.29
C THR A 284 6.23 0.29 14.57
N LEU A 285 6.91 -0.62 15.29
CA LEU A 285 7.63 -0.28 16.52
C LEU A 285 8.83 0.61 16.23
N GLY A 286 9.59 0.33 15.16
CA GLY A 286 10.75 1.13 14.75
C GLY A 286 10.37 2.57 14.40
N ILE A 287 9.34 2.75 13.57
CA ILE A 287 8.80 4.06 13.19
C ILE A 287 8.32 4.84 14.41
N SER A 288 7.53 4.18 15.27
CA SER A 288 6.95 4.84 16.45
C SER A 288 8.02 5.29 17.44
N LEU A 289 9.01 4.43 17.71
CA LEU A 289 10.11 4.75 18.61
C LEU A 289 10.99 5.88 18.05
N SER A 290 11.23 5.86 16.74
CA SER A 290 11.96 6.91 16.03
C SER A 290 11.28 8.27 16.18
N GLY A 291 9.97 8.35 15.92
CA GLY A 291 9.20 9.59 16.04
C GLY A 291 9.17 10.16 17.47
N ILE A 292 9.05 9.29 18.48
CA ILE A 292 9.05 9.72 19.90
C ILE A 292 10.42 10.29 20.32
N LEU A 293 11.52 9.69 19.85
CA LEU A 293 12.87 10.09 20.25
C LEU A 293 13.45 11.23 19.40
N ALA A 294 12.95 11.45 18.18
CA ALA A 294 13.46 12.48 17.29
C ALA A 294 13.29 13.91 17.88
N LEU A 295 12.12 14.21 18.45
CA LEU A 295 11.82 15.53 19.04
C LEU A 295 12.73 15.90 20.23
N PRO A 296 12.84 15.09 21.30
CA PRO A 296 13.71 15.42 22.43
C PRO A 296 15.20 15.44 22.03
N LEU A 297 15.62 14.61 21.07
CA LEU A 297 16.99 14.65 20.55
C LEU A 297 17.27 15.96 19.82
N HIS A 298 16.35 16.41 18.96
CA HIS A 298 16.48 17.68 18.24
C HIS A 298 16.64 18.84 19.23
N ASP A 299 15.80 18.90 20.26
CA ASP A 299 15.91 19.94 21.30
C ASP A 299 17.24 19.87 22.05
N PHE A 300 17.70 18.66 22.41
CA PHE A 300 18.97 18.47 23.10
C PHE A 300 20.17 18.91 22.24
N LEU A 301 20.19 18.55 20.96
CA LEU A 301 21.26 18.92 20.04
C LEU A 301 21.27 20.42 19.74
N CYS A 302 20.10 21.05 19.60
CA CYS A 302 19.98 22.50 19.47
C CYS A 302 20.47 23.27 20.72
N HIS A 303 20.41 22.68 21.91
CA HIS A 303 20.98 23.29 23.13
C HIS A 303 22.51 23.14 23.23
N LEU A 304 23.11 22.20 22.48
CA LEU A 304 24.56 21.95 22.48
C LEU A 304 25.31 22.79 21.44
N SER A 305 24.62 23.28 20.40
CA SER A 305 25.17 24.09 19.30
C SER A 305 25.11 25.58 19.57
#